data_AF-A0A366K473-F1
#
_entry.id   AF-A0A366K473-F1
#
_cell.length_a   1.000
_cell.length_b   1.000
_cell.length_c   1.000
_cell.angle_alpha   90.00
_cell.angle_beta   90.00
_cell.angle_gamma   90.00
#
_symmetry.space_group_name_H-M   'P 1'
#
loop_
_entity.id
_entity.type
_entity.pdbx_description
1 polymer ?
#
loop_
_entity_poly.entity_id
_entity_poly.type
_entity_poly.pdbx_seq_one_letter_code
_entity_poly.pdbx_strand_id
1 'polypeptide(L)'
;MNKTELLKLFVLIERIYPPFRIKNEIVHYYFNYCRDFDYEMALTYIKGHIRRSPYPPSISHIASVCSLHSLTAELPDSRIWEKEYVLANHVS
;
A
#
# COMPACT_ATOMS: atom_id res chain seq x y z
N MET A 1 11.28 -4.17 6.39
CA MET A 1 11.89 -3.75 5.11
C MET A 1 12.51 -2.36 5.29
N ASN A 2 13.33 -1.89 4.36
CA ASN A 2 13.88 -0.52 4.43
C ASN A 2 13.03 0.49 3.63
N LYS A 3 13.29 1.79 3.79
CA LYS A 3 12.54 2.86 3.10
C LYS A 3 12.60 2.75 1.57
N THR A 4 13.75 2.34 1.03
CA THR A 4 13.94 2.15 -0.41
C THR A 4 13.09 1.00 -0.94
N GLU A 5 13.02 -0.11 -0.19
CA GLU A 5 12.15 -1.26 -0.51
C GLU A 5 10.68 -0.86 -0.48
N LEU A 6 10.24 -0.13 0.55
CA LEU A 6 8.87 0.37 0.63
C LEU A 6 8.54 1.30 -0.54
N LEU A 7 9.45 2.20 -0.89
CA LEU A 7 9.28 3.10 -2.04
C LEU A 7 9.14 2.32 -3.36
N LYS A 8 9.90 1.23 -3.54
CA LYS A 8 9.75 0.36 -4.72
C LYS A 8 8.35 -0.24 -4.81
N LEU A 9 7.74 -0.64 -3.69
CA LEU A 9 6.37 -1.14 -3.65
C LEU A 9 5.36 -0.05 -4.02
N PHE A 10 5.53 1.16 -3.49
CA PHE A 10 4.67 2.30 -3.83
C PHE A 10 4.74 2.67 -5.31
N VAL A 11 5.95 2.76 -5.86
CA VAL A 11 6.16 3.00 -7.30
C VAL A 11 5.55 1.90 -8.16
N LEU A 12 5.65 0.63 -7.73
CA LEU A 12 5.02 -0.48 -8.43
C LEU A 12 3.49 -0.32 -8.47
N ILE A 13 2.88 0.03 -7.34
CA ILE A 13 1.42 0.25 -7.26
C ILE A 13 1.01 1.39 -8.20
N GLU A 14 1.62 2.57 -8.09
CA GLU A 14 1.23 3.73 -8.91
C GLU A 14 1.47 3.50 -10.41
N ARG A 15 2.48 2.71 -10.78
CA ARG A 15 2.73 2.34 -12.17
C ARG A 15 1.62 1.44 -12.73
N ILE A 16 1.07 0.54 -11.92
CA ILE A 16 -0.01 -0.38 -12.33
C ILE A 16 -1.38 0.31 -12.27
N TYR A 17 -1.53 1.31 -11.40
CA TYR A 17 -2.75 2.10 -11.24
C TYR A 17 -2.48 3.58 -11.57
N PRO A 18 -2.19 3.94 -12.84
CA PRO A 18 -1.74 5.28 -13.23
C PRO A 18 -2.62 6.45 -12.77
N PRO A 19 -3.96 6.34 -12.67
CA PRO A 19 -4.80 7.43 -12.20
C PRO A 19 -4.62 7.78 -10.72
N PHE A 20 -4.00 6.91 -9.92
CA PHE A 20 -3.95 7.04 -8.47
C PHE A 20 -2.55 7.42 -7.98
N ARG A 21 -2.49 8.28 -6.97
CA ARG A 21 -1.28 8.67 -6.26
C ARG A 21 -1.46 8.45 -4.77
N ILE A 22 -0.50 7.84 -4.12
CA ILE A 22 -0.52 7.66 -2.67
C ILE A 22 -0.33 9.03 -2.03
N LYS A 23 -1.17 9.38 -1.05
CA LYS A 23 -1.04 10.66 -0.35
C LYS A 23 0.30 10.74 0.38
N ASN A 24 0.94 11.92 0.35
CA ASN A 24 2.23 12.14 1.01
C ASN A 24 2.18 11.78 2.51
N GLU A 25 1.10 12.11 3.22
CA GLU A 25 0.90 11.75 4.63
C GLU A 25 0.94 10.24 4.88
N ILE A 26 0.40 9.45 3.95
CA ILE A 26 0.44 7.98 4.00
C ILE A 26 1.87 7.47 3.75
N VAL A 27 2.58 8.04 2.76
CA VAL A 27 3.98 7.69 2.50
C VAL A 27 4.84 7.96 3.73
N HIS A 28 4.74 9.16 4.31
CA HIS A 28 5.50 9.55 5.51
C HIS A 28 5.16 8.69 6.71
N TYR A 29 3.87 8.38 6.92
CA TYR A 29 3.43 7.51 7.99
C TYR A 29 4.12 6.13 7.89
N TYR A 30 3.99 5.44 6.76
CA TYR A 30 4.56 4.10 6.62
C TYR A 30 6.09 4.07 6.55
N PHE A 31 6.75 5.17 6.16
CA PHE A 31 8.20 5.29 6.25
C PHE A 31 8.72 5.18 7.69
N ASN A 32 7.92 5.58 8.68
CA ASN A 32 8.31 5.49 10.09
C ASN A 32 8.22 4.05 10.63
N TYR A 33 7.34 3.21 10.07
CA TYR A 33 7.07 1.84 10.54
C TYR A 33 7.58 0.75 9.60
N CYS A 34 8.15 1.10 8.44
CA CYS A 34 8.53 0.14 7.39
C CYS A 34 9.51 -0.96 7.82
N ARG A 35 10.27 -0.73 8.91
CA ARG A 35 11.21 -1.71 9.45
C ARG A 35 10.51 -2.99 9.93
N ASP A 36 9.27 -2.87 10.39
CA ASP A 36 8.50 -3.98 10.96
C ASP A 36 7.75 -4.81 9.90
N PHE A 37 7.90 -4.46 8.61
CA PHE A 37 7.20 -5.09 7.50
C PHE A 37 8.06 -6.09 6.74
N ASP A 38 7.51 -7.25 6.42
CA ASP A 38 8.15 -8.21 5.51
C ASP A 38 7.96 -7.79 4.03
N TYR A 39 9.07 -7.66 3.29
CA TYR A 39 9.04 -7.20 1.90
C TYR A 39 8.43 -8.23 0.95
N GLU A 40 8.80 -9.49 1.08
CA GLU A 40 8.36 -10.55 0.17
C GLU A 40 6.87 -10.85 0.36
N MET A 41 6.38 -10.77 1.59
CA MET A 41 4.97 -10.90 1.93
C MET A 41 4.16 -9.75 1.32
N ALA A 42 4.63 -8.50 1.46
CA ALA A 42 3.98 -7.34 0.85
C ALA A 42 3.95 -7.44 -0.68
N LEU A 43 5.07 -7.83 -1.30
CA LEU A 43 5.18 -8.00 -2.75
C LEU A 43 4.25 -9.10 -3.26
N THR A 44 4.19 -10.23 -2.55
CA THR A 44 3.30 -11.36 -2.88
C THR A 44 1.84 -10.94 -2.80
N TYR A 45 1.46 -10.23 -1.75
CA TYR A 45 0.11 -9.68 -1.59
C TYR A 45 -0.24 -8.73 -2.75
N ILE A 46 0.61 -7.75 -3.04
CA ILE A 46 0.40 -6.76 -4.11
C ILE A 46 0.21 -7.47 -5.46
N LYS A 47 1.08 -8.42 -5.80
CA LYS A 47 0.96 -9.23 -7.04
C LYS A 47 -0.36 -10.01 -7.09
N GLY A 48 -0.83 -10.52 -5.97
CA GLY A 48 -2.12 -11.21 -5.88
C GLY A 48 -3.30 -10.28 -6.10
N HIS A 49 -3.26 -9.09 -5.49
CA HIS A 49 -4.31 -8.06 -5.60
C HIS A 49 -4.44 -7.53 -7.03
N ILE A 50 -3.32 -7.21 -7.68
CA ILE A 50 -3.28 -6.66 -9.04
C ILE A 50 -4.00 -7.56 -10.05
N ARG A 51 -3.95 -8.88 -9.87
CA ARG A 51 -4.62 -9.83 -10.77
C ARG A 51 -6.14 -9.86 -10.63
N ARG A 52 -6.70 -9.32 -9.53
CA ARG A 52 -8.11 -9.46 -9.17
C ARG A 52 -8.87 -8.14 -9.08
N SER A 53 -8.17 -7.02 -8.91
CA SER A 53 -8.79 -5.73 -8.63
C SER A 53 -8.39 -4.67 -9.64
N PRO A 54 -9.38 -3.96 -10.25
CA PRO A 54 -9.12 -2.78 -11.06
C PRO A 54 -8.73 -1.55 -10.22
N TYR A 55 -8.88 -1.61 -8.90
CA TYR A 55 -8.54 -0.55 -7.95
C TYR A 55 -7.28 -0.87 -7.14
N PRO A 56 -6.51 0.15 -6.72
CA PRO A 56 -5.26 -0.05 -6.00
C PRO A 56 -5.49 -0.79 -4.65
N PRO A 57 -4.49 -1.53 -4.16
CA PRO A 57 -4.56 -2.14 -2.84
C PRO A 57 -4.55 -1.07 -1.76
N SER A 58 -5.18 -1.36 -0.63
CA SER A 58 -5.03 -0.51 0.55
C SER A 58 -3.63 -0.67 1.16
N ILE A 59 -2.95 0.44 1.41
CA ILE A 59 -1.62 0.46 2.04
C ILE A 59 -1.72 0.01 3.50
N SER A 60 -2.75 0.42 4.23
CA SER A 60 -2.99 -0.05 5.60
C SER A 60 -3.26 -1.54 5.67
N HIS A 61 -3.98 -2.08 4.68
CA HIS A 61 -4.18 -3.51 4.62
C HIS A 61 -2.89 -4.26 4.26
N ILE A 62 -2.09 -3.77 3.30
CA ILE A 62 -0.75 -4.32 3.02
C ILE A 62 0.06 -4.36 4.32
N ALA A 63 0.13 -3.23 5.04
CA ALA A 63 0.84 -3.11 6.30
C ALA A 63 0.34 -4.10 7.36
N SER A 64 -0.99 -4.31 7.47
CA SER A 64 -1.54 -5.30 8.41
C SER A 64 -1.14 -6.73 8.08
N VAL A 65 -1.05 -7.07 6.79
CA VAL A 65 -0.70 -8.42 6.34
C VAL A 65 0.79 -8.67 6.48
N CYS A 66 1.64 -7.67 6.22
CA CYS A 66 3.09 -7.84 6.26
C CYS A 66 3.75 -7.42 7.58
N SER A 67 2.99 -6.88 8.54
CA SER A 67 3.49 -6.58 9.88
C SER A 67 3.82 -7.86 10.63
N LEU A 68 5.02 -7.93 11.19
CA LEU A 68 5.48 -9.06 12.02
C LEU A 68 4.67 -9.23 13.32
N HIS A 69 3.99 -8.17 13.76
CA HIS A 69 3.02 -8.21 14.86
C HIS A 69 1.61 -8.17 14.27
N SER A 70 0.99 -9.36 14.17
CA SER A 70 -0.40 -9.52 13.74
C SER A 70 -1.34 -8.83 14.73
N LEU A 71 -1.97 -7.73 14.32
CA LEU A 71 -3.22 -7.28 14.94
C LEU A 71 -4.38 -7.76 14.05
N THR A 72 -5.36 -8.34 14.73
CA THR A 72 -6.51 -9.09 14.22
C THR A 72 -7.17 -8.51 12.98
N ALA A 73 -7.45 -9.42 12.05
CA ALA A 73 -8.20 -9.17 10.82
C ALA A 73 -9.64 -8.70 11.12
N GLU A 74 -9.85 -7.40 11.20
CA GLU A 74 -11.14 -6.84 10.80
C GLU A 74 -11.21 -6.94 9.26
N LEU A 75 -12.30 -7.51 8.74
CA LEU A 75 -12.57 -7.56 7.31
C LEU A 75 -12.53 -6.12 6.78
N PRO A 76 -11.47 -5.72 6.06
CA PRO A 76 -11.29 -4.33 5.72
C PRO A 76 -12.37 -3.97 4.70
N ASP A 77 -13.04 -2.84 4.92
CA ASP A 77 -13.91 -2.24 3.92
C ASP A 77 -13.15 -2.21 2.57
N SER A 78 -13.79 -2.76 1.54
CA SER A 78 -13.27 -2.85 0.18
C SER A 78 -12.80 -1.49 -0.40
N ARG A 79 -13.19 -0.38 0.22
CA ARG A 79 -12.88 0.99 -0.22
C ARG A 79 -11.92 1.77 0.67
N ILE A 80 -11.21 1.13 1.61
CA ILE A 80 -10.21 1.83 2.45
C ILE A 80 -9.17 2.58 1.60
N TRP A 81 -8.82 2.03 0.44
CA TRP A 81 -7.91 2.67 -0.50
C TRP A 81 -8.39 4.09 -0.90
N GLU A 82 -9.69 4.40 -0.96
CA GLU A 82 -10.17 5.75 -1.33
C GLU A 82 -9.65 6.85 -0.38
N LYS A 83 -9.34 6.49 0.87
CA LYS A 83 -8.79 7.43 1.86
C LYS A 83 -7.27 7.61 1.74
N GLU A 84 -6.58 6.68 1.09
CA GLU A 84 -5.12 6.61 1.03
C GLU A 84 -4.54 7.19 -0.27
N TYR A 85 -5.37 7.28 -1.32
CA TYR A 85 -4.97 7.78 -2.63
C TYR A 85 -5.70 9.09 -2.98
N VAL A 86 -5.10 9.85 -3.90
CA VAL A 86 -5.74 10.93 -4.65
C VAL A 86 -5.64 10.64 -6.14
N LEU A 87 -6.48 11.27 -6.96
CA LEU A 87 -6.30 11.16 -8.41
C LEU A 87 -5.08 12.00 -8.83
N ALA A 88 -4.28 11.47 -9.75
CA ALA A 88 -3.06 12.12 -10.25
C ALA A 88 -3.33 13.53 -10.81
N ASN A 89 -4.53 13.77 -11.34
CA ASN A 89 -4.95 15.06 -11.90
C ASN A 89 -5.22 16.13 -10.83
N HIS A 90 -5.21 15.77 -9.54
CA HIS A 90 -5.42 16.69 -8.41
C HIS A 90 -4.11 16.99 -7.64
N VAL A 91 -2.96 16.51 -8.12
CA VAL A 91 -1.66 16.87 -7.55
C VAL A 91 -1.24 18.20 -8.17
N SER A 92 -1.47 19.30 -7.44
CA SER A 92 -1.05 20.67 -7.79
C SER A 92 0.37 20.94 -7.33
#